data_AF-A0AAX3PQU3-F1
#
_entry.id   AF-A0AAX3PQU3-F1
#
_cell.length_a   1.000
_cell.length_b   1.000
_cell.length_c   1.000
_cell.angle_alpha   90.00
_cell.angle_beta   90.00
_cell.angle_gamma   90.00
#
_symmetry.space_group_name_H-M   'P 1'
#
loop_
_entity.id
_entity.type
_entity.pdbx_description
1 polymer ?
#
loop_
_entity_poly.entity_id
_entity_poly.type
_entity_poly.pdbx_seq_one_letter_code
_entity_poly.pdbx_strand_id
1 'polypeptide(L)'
;MNRYIFLIPILISLSACYPYIEKTIPEIEVTVKDSEGKLVDLAYVVLTTTVKEGKTIKNYKTQYTKNGKAYFDVNRSFALNMGLERKYTWSLCVSKQGYKKQYYSISDKSIFDIHLESLEDPKVNQKCQNNKLRIR
;
A
#
# COMPACT_ATOMS: atom_id res chain seq x y z
N MET A 1 -31.39 30.75 53.38
CA MET A 1 -31.71 31.04 51.98
C MET A 1 -30.63 30.40 51.10
N ASN A 2 -30.71 29.09 50.90
CA ASN A 2 -29.70 28.30 50.17
C ASN A 2 -30.26 27.93 48.80
N ARG A 3 -29.73 28.55 47.75
CA ARG A 3 -29.97 28.16 46.35
C ARG A 3 -28.62 27.90 45.68
N TYR A 4 -28.00 26.78 46.04
CA TYR A 4 -27.00 26.13 45.18
C TYR A 4 -27.70 24.96 44.49
N ILE A 5 -28.59 25.31 43.56
CA ILE A 5 -29.25 24.34 42.69
C ILE A 5 -28.22 23.98 41.63
N PHE A 6 -27.55 22.84 41.85
CA PHE A 6 -27.23 21.83 40.84
C PHE A 6 -26.99 22.38 39.42
N LEU A 7 -25.83 23.00 39.19
CA LEU A 7 -25.32 23.33 37.85
C LEU A 7 -24.01 22.59 37.56
N ILE A 8 -23.88 21.38 38.08
CA ILE A 8 -22.74 20.50 37.79
C ILE A 8 -23.28 19.05 37.74
N PRO A 9 -23.94 18.64 36.65
CA PRO A 9 -23.51 17.37 36.06
C PRO A 9 -23.87 17.25 34.57
N ILE A 10 -23.40 18.12 33.67
CA ILE A 10 -23.58 17.89 32.21
C ILE A 10 -22.32 18.24 31.40
N LEU A 11 -21.14 18.07 31.99
CA LEU A 11 -19.87 18.33 31.30
C LEU A 11 -18.97 17.10 31.13
N ILE A 12 -19.43 15.90 31.50
CA ILE A 12 -18.56 14.69 31.53
C ILE A 12 -19.01 13.59 30.56
N SER A 13 -19.79 13.88 29.51
CA SER A 13 -20.32 12.79 28.67
C SER A 13 -20.34 13.07 27.17
N LEU A 14 -19.25 13.62 26.61
CA LEU A 14 -18.93 13.43 25.18
C LEU A 14 -17.42 13.23 25.00
N SER A 15 -16.83 12.25 25.69
CA SER A 15 -15.70 11.54 25.08
C SER A 15 -16.30 10.72 23.93
N ALA A 16 -16.53 11.37 22.78
CA ALA A 16 -16.95 10.68 21.58
C ALA A 16 -15.87 9.64 21.26
N CYS A 17 -16.16 8.37 21.54
CA CYS A 17 -15.43 7.26 20.95
C CYS A 17 -15.67 7.37 19.45
N TYR A 18 -14.81 8.09 18.74
CA TYR A 18 -14.82 8.08 17.30
C TYR A 18 -14.64 6.63 16.87
N PRO A 19 -15.58 6.05 16.10
CA PRO A 19 -15.45 4.68 15.64
C PRO A 19 -14.18 4.61 14.81
N TYR A 20 -13.17 3.94 15.36
CA TYR A 20 -11.94 3.65 14.66
C TYR A 20 -12.10 2.23 14.14
N ILE A 21 -12.34 2.10 12.83
CA ILE A 21 -12.43 0.80 12.18
C ILE A 21 -11.02 0.44 11.76
N GLU A 22 -10.41 -0.55 12.40
CA GLU A 22 -9.21 -1.19 11.85
C GLU A 22 -9.60 -2.06 10.68
N LYS A 23 -9.44 -1.54 9.46
CA LYS A 23 -9.36 -2.43 8.30
C LYS A 23 -7.92 -2.92 8.20
N THR A 24 -7.67 -4.15 8.61
CA THR A 24 -6.38 -4.81 8.39
C THR A 24 -6.16 -4.92 6.88
N ILE A 25 -5.15 -4.22 6.37
CA ILE A 25 -4.75 -4.30 4.96
C ILE A 25 -4.15 -5.68 4.74
N PRO A 26 -4.38 -6.35 3.59
CA PRO A 26 -3.75 -7.63 3.33
C PRO A 26 -2.23 -7.50 3.41
N GLU A 27 -1.59 -8.39 4.16
CA GLU A 27 -0.18 -8.67 4.00
C GLU A 27 0.04 -9.09 2.55
N ILE A 28 0.93 -8.40 1.82
CA ILE A 28 1.14 -8.67 0.40
C ILE A 28 2.40 -9.52 0.24
N GLU A 29 2.23 -10.77 -0.18
CA GLU A 29 3.29 -11.66 -0.62
C GLU A 29 3.34 -11.67 -2.15
N VAL A 30 4.51 -11.36 -2.70
CA VAL A 30 4.78 -11.39 -4.14
C VAL A 30 5.83 -12.46 -4.39
N THR A 31 5.46 -13.48 -5.15
CA THR A 31 6.38 -14.46 -5.73
C THR A 31 6.63 -14.08 -7.19
N VAL A 32 7.90 -14.02 -7.58
CA VAL A 32 8.32 -13.65 -8.94
C VAL A 32 9.05 -14.83 -9.56
N LYS A 33 8.55 -15.27 -10.70
CA LYS A 33 9.10 -16.35 -11.52
C LYS A 33 9.40 -15.87 -12.93
N ASP A 34 10.28 -16.55 -13.64
CA ASP A 34 10.44 -16.38 -15.07
C ASP A 34 9.42 -17.23 -15.86
N SER A 35 9.52 -17.19 -17.19
CA SER A 35 8.68 -17.99 -18.09
C SER A 35 8.89 -19.51 -17.94
N GLU A 36 10.02 -19.95 -17.40
CA GLU A 36 10.34 -21.36 -17.13
C GLU A 36 9.88 -21.79 -15.72
N GLY A 37 9.32 -20.86 -14.93
CA GLY A 37 8.86 -21.11 -13.56
C GLY A 37 9.96 -21.03 -12.49
N LYS A 38 11.19 -20.61 -12.86
CA LYS A 38 12.29 -20.42 -11.89
C LYS A 38 12.09 -19.13 -11.13
N LEU A 39 12.42 -19.17 -9.83
CA LEU A 39 12.35 -18.01 -8.94
C LEU A 39 13.35 -16.94 -9.37
N VAL A 40 12.89 -15.69 -9.45
CA VAL A 40 13.72 -14.56 -9.91
C VAL A 40 14.11 -13.67 -8.73
N ASP A 41 15.40 -13.68 -8.42
CA ASP A 41 15.98 -12.84 -7.38
C ASP A 41 16.34 -11.43 -7.85
N LEU A 42 16.36 -10.50 -6.87
CA LEU A 42 16.67 -9.08 -7.08
C LEU A 42 15.75 -8.43 -8.13
N ALA A 43 14.51 -8.91 -8.27
CA ALA A 43 13.45 -8.20 -8.97
C ALA A 43 12.99 -7.03 -8.09
N TYR A 44 12.87 -5.85 -8.68
CA TYR A 44 12.45 -4.64 -7.98
C TYR A 44 10.93 -4.54 -7.97
N VAL A 45 10.35 -4.65 -6.77
CA VAL A 45 8.91 -4.60 -6.54
C VAL A 45 8.56 -3.29 -5.86
N VAL A 46 7.58 -2.58 -6.41
CA VAL A 46 7.08 -1.31 -5.88
C VAL A 46 5.59 -1.46 -5.58
N LEU A 47 5.24 -1.33 -4.31
CA LEU A 47 3.86 -1.22 -3.86
C LEU A 47 3.47 0.25 -3.77
N THR A 48 2.47 0.65 -4.54
CA THR A 48 1.90 1.99 -4.53
C THR A 48 0.56 1.97 -3.80
N THR A 49 0.41 2.81 -2.79
CA THR A 49 -0.87 3.06 -2.12
C THR A 49 -1.36 4.45 -2.52
N THR A 50 -2.53 4.52 -3.14
CA THR A 50 -3.19 5.78 -3.51
C THR A 50 -4.37 6.02 -2.58
N VAL A 51 -4.43 7.20 -1.98
CA VAL A 51 -5.54 7.67 -1.15
C VAL A 51 -6.15 8.89 -1.83
N LYS A 52 -7.46 8.86 -2.06
CA LYS A 52 -8.24 10.01 -2.51
C LYS A 52 -9.06 10.55 -1.34
N GLU A 53 -8.74 11.75 -0.88
CA GLU A 53 -9.43 12.47 0.19
C GLU A 53 -9.31 13.98 -0.05
N GLY A 54 -10.15 14.54 -0.93
CA GLY A 54 -10.03 15.93 -1.43
C GLY A 54 -8.79 16.18 -2.32
N LYS A 55 -7.70 15.48 -2.07
CA LYS A 55 -6.46 15.40 -2.85
C LYS A 55 -6.05 13.95 -3.06
N THR A 56 -5.24 13.69 -4.09
CA THR A 56 -4.65 12.36 -4.33
C THR A 56 -3.28 12.27 -3.67
N ILE A 57 -3.14 11.38 -2.69
CA ILE A 57 -1.88 11.10 -1.99
C ILE A 57 -1.38 9.73 -2.44
N LYS A 58 -0.14 9.65 -2.93
CA LYS A 58 0.50 8.38 -3.32
C LYS A 58 1.68 8.08 -2.40
N ASN A 59 1.66 6.91 -1.77
CA ASN A 59 2.77 6.39 -0.97
C ASN A 59 3.39 5.19 -1.69
N TYR A 60 4.71 5.03 -1.55
CA TYR A 60 5.47 4.00 -2.25
C TYR A 60 6.29 3.22 -1.24
N LYS A 61 6.10 1.90 -1.20
CA LYS A 61 7.01 0.96 -0.54
C LYS A 61 7.73 0.16 -1.60
N THR A 62 9.01 -0.12 -1.38
CA THR A 62 9.85 -0.77 -2.39
C THR A 62 10.65 -1.88 -1.76
N GLN A 63 10.77 -3.00 -2.43
CA GLN A 63 11.56 -4.13 -1.97
C GLN A 63 12.19 -4.85 -3.16
N TYR A 64 13.29 -5.55 -2.90
CA TYR A 64 13.86 -6.50 -3.86
C TYR A 64 13.47 -7.91 -3.45
N THR A 65 13.20 -8.77 -4.44
CA THR A 65 12.95 -10.18 -4.16
C THR A 65 14.19 -10.88 -3.59
N LYS A 66 13.95 -11.75 -2.62
CA LYS A 66 14.92 -12.71 -2.05
C LYS A 66 14.30 -14.09 -2.09
N ASN A 67 15.01 -15.07 -2.64
CA ASN A 67 14.46 -16.37 -3.02
C ASN A 67 13.16 -16.26 -3.84
N GLY A 68 13.13 -15.33 -4.81
CA GLY A 68 11.97 -15.03 -5.64
C GLY A 68 10.82 -14.33 -4.93
N LYS A 69 10.93 -13.99 -3.64
CA LYS A 69 9.82 -13.46 -2.85
C LYS A 69 10.05 -12.05 -2.32
N ALA A 70 8.98 -11.26 -2.27
CA ALA A 70 8.91 -9.95 -1.63
C ALA A 70 7.65 -9.87 -0.75
N TYR A 71 7.81 -9.31 0.44
CA TYR A 71 6.78 -9.20 1.47
C TYR A 71 6.58 -7.73 1.86
N PHE A 72 5.34 -7.28 1.77
CA PHE A 72 4.93 -5.95 2.20
C PHE A 72 3.92 -6.06 3.33
N ASP A 73 4.36 -5.67 4.53
CA ASP A 73 3.47 -5.31 5.61
C ASP A 73 3.01 -3.87 5.41
N VAL A 74 1.69 -3.66 5.29
CA VAL A 74 1.08 -2.34 5.22
C VAL A 74 0.19 -2.13 6.45
N ASN A 75 0.79 -2.07 7.63
CA ASN A 75 0.09 -1.55 8.80
C ASN A 75 -0.38 -0.10 8.57
N ARG A 76 -1.69 0.11 8.47
CA ARG A 76 -2.28 1.45 8.50
C ARG A 76 -3.58 1.47 9.28
N SER A 77 -3.54 2.25 10.35
CA SER A 77 -4.67 2.61 11.19
C SER A 77 -5.63 3.55 10.45
N PHE A 78 -6.89 3.16 10.26
CA PHE A 78 -7.92 4.01 9.62
C PHE A 78 -8.70 4.81 10.66
N ALA A 79 -8.37 6.09 10.82
CA ALA A 79 -9.25 7.01 11.52
C ALA A 79 -10.44 7.38 10.60
N LEU A 80 -11.65 6.96 10.93
CA LEU A 80 -12.86 7.48 10.27
C LEU A 80 -13.01 8.97 10.62
N ASN A 81 -12.58 9.85 9.73
CA ASN A 81 -12.99 11.25 9.78
C ASN A 81 -14.35 11.36 9.09
N MET A 82 -15.41 11.62 9.85
CA MET A 82 -16.82 11.65 9.40
C MET A 82 -17.17 12.73 8.33
N GLY A 83 -16.19 13.35 7.67
CA GLY A 83 -16.43 14.46 6.72
C GLY A 83 -16.01 14.20 5.27
N LEU A 84 -15.16 13.20 4.99
CA LEU A 84 -14.65 12.96 3.63
C LEU A 84 -14.58 11.45 3.31
N GLU A 85 -15.26 11.03 2.25
CA GLU A 85 -15.16 9.66 1.74
C GLU A 85 -13.72 9.41 1.23
N ARG A 86 -12.97 8.58 1.95
CA ARG A 86 -11.61 8.19 1.53
C ARG A 86 -11.66 6.96 0.64
N LYS A 87 -11.16 7.07 -0.59
CA LYS A 87 -10.98 5.91 -1.48
C LYS A 87 -9.53 5.48 -1.50
N TYR A 88 -9.30 4.22 -1.17
CA TYR A 88 -7.97 3.60 -1.14
C TYR A 88 -7.84 2.64 -2.33
N THR A 89 -6.73 2.74 -3.05
CA THR A 89 -6.36 1.76 -4.07
C THR A 89 -4.89 1.39 -3.92
N TRP A 90 -4.59 0.14 -4.20
CA TRP A 90 -3.23 -0.39 -4.15
C TRP A 90 -2.84 -0.93 -5.51
N SER A 91 -1.58 -0.77 -5.88
CA SER A 91 -1.02 -1.36 -7.08
C SER A 91 0.42 -1.81 -6.89
N LEU A 92 0.78 -2.90 -7.56
CA LEU A 92 2.13 -3.42 -7.62
C LEU A 92 2.73 -3.13 -8.98
N CYS A 93 4.02 -2.81 -8.97
CA CYS A 93 4.86 -2.82 -10.16
C CYS A 93 6.05 -3.73 -9.90
N VAL A 94 6.35 -4.63 -10.83
CA VAL A 94 7.55 -5.48 -10.79
C VAL A 94 8.42 -5.17 -11.99
N SER A 95 9.72 -5.02 -11.75
CA SER A 95 10.71 -4.76 -12.79
C SER A 95 12.02 -5.48 -12.51
N LYS A 96 12.64 -6.00 -13.55
CA LYS A 96 13.97 -6.61 -13.51
C LYS A 96 14.65 -6.37 -14.85
N GLN A 97 15.96 -6.11 -14.85
CA GLN A 97 16.70 -5.97 -16.10
C GLN A 97 16.59 -7.24 -16.94
N GLY A 98 16.35 -7.08 -18.25
CA GLY A 98 16.12 -8.20 -19.17
C GLY A 98 14.68 -8.72 -19.19
N TYR A 99 13.80 -8.17 -18.35
CA TYR A 99 12.38 -8.53 -18.30
C TYR A 99 11.49 -7.32 -18.51
N LYS A 100 10.31 -7.57 -19.07
CA LYS A 100 9.25 -6.59 -19.26
C LYS A 100 8.67 -6.22 -17.90
N LYS A 101 8.50 -4.93 -17.64
CA LYS A 101 7.84 -4.48 -16.41
C LYS A 101 6.37 -4.86 -16.43
N GLN A 102 5.82 -5.19 -15.27
CA GLN A 102 4.41 -5.58 -15.14
C GLN A 102 3.74 -4.80 -14.02
N TYR A 103 2.45 -4.50 -14.21
CA TYR A 103 1.64 -3.71 -13.29
C TYR A 103 0.37 -4.47 -12.90
N TYR A 104 0.05 -4.47 -11.61
CA TYR A 104 -1.11 -5.16 -11.05
C TYR A 104 -1.89 -4.23 -10.13
N SER A 105 -3.21 -4.21 -10.27
CA SER A 105 -4.11 -3.55 -9.31
C SER A 105 -4.49 -4.56 -8.23
N ILE A 106 -4.44 -4.14 -6.97
CA ILE A 106 -4.79 -4.97 -5.82
C ILE A 106 -6.17 -4.51 -5.32
N SER A 107 -7.15 -5.40 -5.40
CA SER A 107 -8.46 -5.20 -4.77
C SER A 107 -8.48 -5.89 -3.40
N ASP A 108 -8.36 -7.22 -3.39
CA ASP A 108 -8.65 -8.05 -2.21
C ASP A 108 -7.64 -9.20 -2.02
N LYS A 109 -6.72 -9.40 -2.97
CA LYS A 109 -5.72 -10.47 -2.91
C LYS A 109 -4.48 -10.04 -2.12
N SER A 110 -4.00 -10.92 -1.27
CA SER A 110 -2.74 -10.82 -0.51
C SER A 110 -1.57 -11.51 -1.22
N ILE A 111 -1.82 -12.56 -2.00
CA ILE A 111 -0.76 -13.38 -2.61
C ILE A 111 -0.76 -13.19 -4.13
N PHE A 112 0.41 -12.86 -4.68
CA PHE A 112 0.64 -12.65 -6.11
C PHE A 112 1.73 -13.59 -6.60
N ASP A 113 1.42 -14.38 -7.63
CA ASP A 113 2.40 -15.15 -8.39
C ASP A 113 2.59 -14.47 -9.75
N ILE A 114 3.76 -13.90 -9.97
CA ILE A 114 4.07 -13.02 -11.10
C ILE A 114 5.09 -13.71 -11.99
N HIS A 115 4.71 -13.94 -13.25
CA HIS A 115 5.58 -14.53 -14.26
C HIS A 115 6.13 -13.42 -15.17
N LEU A 116 7.43 -13.15 -15.07
CA LEU A 116 8.09 -12.14 -15.87
C LEU A 116 8.32 -12.64 -17.30
N GLU A 117 7.91 -11.81 -18.26
CA GLU A 117 8.22 -12.00 -19.68
C GLU A 117 9.60 -11.42 -19.98
N SER A 118 10.48 -12.22 -20.60
CA SER A 118 11.79 -11.74 -21.07
C SER A 118 11.62 -10.71 -22.19
N LEU A 119 12.52 -9.73 -22.24
CA LEU A 119 12.61 -8.78 -23.34
C LEU A 119 13.49 -9.35 -24.46
N GLU A 120 13.16 -9.03 -25.71
CA GLU A 120 13.99 -9.36 -26.88
C GLU A 120 15.38 -8.70 -26.79
N ASP A 121 15.46 -7.51 -26.19
CA ASP A 121 16.73 -6.86 -25.86
C ASP A 121 17.00 -6.91 -24.34
N PRO A 122 17.97 -7.73 -23.87
CA PRO A 122 18.27 -7.89 -22.45
C PRO A 122 18.91 -6.66 -21.81
N LYS A 123 19.35 -5.67 -22.61
CA LYS A 123 19.96 -4.42 -22.10
C LYS A 123 18.92 -3.38 -21.69
N VAL A 124 17.66 -3.56 -22.08
CA VAL A 124 16.59 -2.62 -21.75
C VAL A 124 16.24 -2.74 -20.26
N ASN A 125 16.26 -1.60 -19.56
CA ASN A 125 15.98 -1.52 -18.13
C ASN A 125 14.70 -0.72 -17.86
N GLN A 126 13.56 -1.42 -17.84
CA GLN A 126 12.26 -0.82 -17.58
C GLN A 126 11.99 -0.75 -16.07
N LYS A 127 12.48 0.29 -15.39
CA LYS A 127 12.32 0.41 -13.93
C LYS A 127 10.92 0.84 -13.52
N CYS A 128 10.40 0.22 -12.46
CA CYS A 128 9.25 0.74 -11.75
C CYS A 128 9.54 2.12 -11.17
N GLN A 129 8.62 3.06 -11.36
CA GLN A 129 8.74 4.38 -10.77
C GLN A 129 8.58 4.26 -9.25
N ASN A 130 9.54 4.82 -8.52
CA ASN A 130 9.35 5.20 -7.13
C ASN A 130 9.26 6.73 -7.10
N ASN A 131 8.40 7.29 -6.25
CA ASN A 131 8.25 8.74 -6.18
C ASN A 131 9.24 9.34 -5.17
N LYS A 132 10.49 8.84 -5.19
CA LYS A 132 11.61 9.61 -4.65
C LYS A 132 11.88 10.71 -5.67
N LEU A 133 11.07 11.78 -5.62
CA LEU A 133 11.46 13.07 -6.13
C LEU A 133 12.83 13.35 -5.53
N ARG A 134 13.86 13.21 -6.36
CA ARG A 134 15.23 13.59 -6.06
C ARG A 134 15.17 15.12 -5.98
N ILE A 135 14.88 15.65 -4.79
CA ILE A 135 15.14 17.05 -4.48
C ILE A 135 16.65 17.19 -4.73
N ARG A 136 16.99 17.83 -5.85
CA ARG A 136 18.35 18.25 -6.18
C ARG A 136 18.57 19.60 -5.54
#